data_AF-A0A9P7Y4B3-F1
#
_entry.id   AF-A0A9P7Y4B3-F1
#
_cell.length_a   1.000
_cell.length_b   1.000
_cell.length_c   1.000
_cell.angle_alpha   90.00
_cell.angle_beta   90.00
_cell.angle_gamma   90.00
#
_symmetry.space_group_name_H-M   'P 1'
#
loop_
_entity.id
_entity.type
_entity.pdbx_description
1 polymer ?
#
loop_
_entity_poly.entity_id
_entity_poly.type
_entity_poly.pdbx_seq_one_letter_code
_entity_poly.pdbx_strand_id
1 'polypeptide(L)'
;MTNEFYFTNLSAHPVPGKQTVLVLTLVRDRESWGGDRSFSDFLNIVQGFDYPMSNINLGILASDKVEFKAIADYIKQLPDDKNPFRQIHVILREKDARISRADRKAENSQRDRRRLIARLRNYLLYTTMRDEDSVLWIDSDMIRVPNDLLGRMIDSGKDVITTATRSGPSGGFIDLNAWVGERKKPNAEQQATIEQGGIFVPGPKSVKFTHELQGEGEFAKLDSVGGTVLFVRGEVHREGVAFTTNYVIGAGWKYEGYDGIESEGLCYVAGFLGYKCWGMPHAIAEHSEN
;
A
#
# COMPACT_ATOMS: atom_id res chain seq x y z
N MET A 1 -25.01 -11.32 9.79
CA MET A 1 -23.78 -10.65 10.26
C MET A 1 -23.48 -9.54 9.29
N THR A 2 -23.21 -8.33 9.77
CA THR A 2 -22.79 -7.21 8.94
C THR A 2 -21.38 -7.48 8.40
N ASN A 3 -21.12 -7.17 7.14
CA ASN A 3 -19.78 -7.31 6.53
C ASN A 3 -18.89 -6.10 6.84
N GLU A 4 -19.32 -5.22 7.74
CA GLU A 4 -18.63 -4.00 8.08
C GLU A 4 -18.79 -3.74 9.58
N PHE A 5 -17.74 -3.15 10.15
CA PHE A 5 -17.69 -2.67 11.51
C PHE A 5 -17.12 -1.25 11.49
N TYR A 6 -17.79 -0.34 12.20
CA TYR A 6 -17.44 1.06 12.27
C TYR A 6 -17.31 1.47 13.73
N PHE A 7 -16.26 2.22 14.01
CA PHE A 7 -16.04 2.89 15.28
C PHE A 7 -15.78 4.37 15.02
N THR A 8 -16.31 5.23 15.88
CA THR A 8 -16.05 6.67 15.87
C THR A 8 -15.87 7.13 17.31
N ASN A 9 -14.72 7.74 17.60
CA ASN A 9 -14.49 8.36 18.89
C ASN A 9 -15.01 9.80 18.86
N LEU A 10 -16.11 10.06 19.57
CA LEU A 10 -16.74 11.38 19.63
C LEU A 10 -15.91 12.41 20.42
N SER A 11 -14.95 11.96 21.22
CA SER A 11 -14.05 12.83 21.99
C SER A 11 -12.76 13.20 21.25
N ALA A 12 -12.45 12.51 20.15
CA ALA A 12 -11.26 12.77 19.34
C ALA A 12 -11.55 13.85 18.29
N HIS A 13 -10.96 15.03 18.49
CA HIS A 13 -11.07 16.15 17.55
C HIS A 13 -9.72 16.39 16.86
N PRO A 14 -9.69 16.50 15.52
CA PRO A 14 -8.47 16.83 14.80
C PRO A 14 -7.87 18.14 15.31
N VAL A 15 -6.56 18.16 15.48
CA VAL A 15 -5.80 19.37 15.80
C VAL A 15 -5.89 20.32 14.59
N PRO A 16 -6.40 21.56 14.76
CA PRO A 16 -6.50 22.53 13.68
C PRO A 16 -5.14 22.81 13.03
N GLY A 17 -5.12 22.93 11.70
CA GLY A 17 -3.90 23.21 10.93
C GLY A 17 -2.99 22.01 10.69
N LYS A 18 -3.29 20.83 11.25
CA LYS A 18 -2.64 19.56 10.90
C LYS A 18 -3.49 18.82 9.86
N GLN A 19 -2.83 18.22 8.86
CA GLN A 19 -3.51 17.41 7.84
C GLN A 19 -4.20 16.19 8.49
N THR A 20 -5.32 15.78 7.93
CA THR A 20 -6.00 14.52 8.24
C THR A 20 -5.45 13.41 7.36
N VAL A 21 -5.27 12.22 7.95
CA VAL A 21 -4.62 11.09 7.29
C VAL A 21 -5.49 9.85 7.44
N LEU A 22 -5.72 9.14 6.34
CA LEU A 22 -6.33 7.82 6.35
C LEU A 22 -5.24 6.75 6.21
N VAL A 23 -4.99 6.00 7.28
CA VAL A 23 -4.10 4.84 7.25
C VAL A 23 -4.88 3.63 6.75
N LEU A 24 -4.37 2.92 5.73
CA LEU A 24 -5.04 1.79 5.11
C LEU A 24 -4.17 0.52 5.15
N THR A 25 -4.79 -0.60 5.52
CA THR A 25 -4.13 -1.92 5.48
C THR A 25 -5.06 -3.03 4.99
N LEU A 26 -4.47 -4.01 4.29
CA LEU A 26 -5.14 -5.24 3.88
C LEU A 26 -4.67 -6.40 4.76
N VAL A 27 -5.62 -7.22 5.20
CA VAL A 27 -5.36 -8.41 6.03
C VAL A 27 -6.09 -9.57 5.38
N ARG A 28 -5.37 -10.60 4.94
CA ARG A 28 -6.06 -11.77 4.37
C ARG A 28 -6.65 -12.64 5.48
N ASP A 29 -5.83 -12.95 6.48
CA ASP A 29 -6.08 -13.89 7.57
C ASP A 29 -5.14 -13.56 8.75
N ARG A 30 -5.26 -14.32 9.86
CA ARG A 30 -4.43 -14.17 11.06
C ARG A 30 -2.93 -14.17 10.79
N GLU A 31 -2.48 -14.88 9.76
CA GLU A 31 -1.05 -14.98 9.43
C GLU A 31 -0.54 -13.75 8.66
N SER A 32 -1.42 -12.87 8.19
CA SER A 32 -1.03 -11.67 7.44
C SER A 32 -0.28 -10.64 8.29
N TRP A 33 -0.35 -10.74 9.62
CA TRP A 33 0.37 -9.84 10.54
C TRP A 33 1.87 -10.16 10.67
N GLY A 34 2.31 -11.34 10.23
CA GLY A 34 3.69 -11.81 10.32
C GLY A 34 4.08 -12.40 11.67
N GLY A 35 4.60 -13.64 11.68
CA GLY A 35 4.96 -14.36 12.90
C GLY A 35 3.81 -14.47 13.90
N ASP A 36 4.10 -14.25 15.18
CA ASP A 36 3.10 -14.29 16.27
C ASP A 36 2.30 -12.98 16.45
N ARG A 37 2.55 -11.96 15.61
CA ARG A 37 1.94 -10.63 15.73
C ARG A 37 0.46 -10.64 15.42
N SER A 38 -0.27 -9.63 15.87
CA SER A 38 -1.71 -9.47 15.67
C SER A 38 -2.08 -8.02 15.32
N PHE A 39 -3.38 -7.75 15.21
CA PHE A 39 -3.89 -6.39 15.01
C PHE A 39 -3.36 -5.38 16.04
N SER A 40 -3.16 -5.78 17.31
CA SER A 40 -2.63 -4.86 18.33
C SER A 40 -1.20 -4.40 18.01
N ASP A 41 -0.38 -5.28 17.43
CA ASP A 41 1.00 -4.95 17.08
C ASP A 41 1.06 -4.00 15.88
N PHE A 42 0.14 -4.15 14.94
CA PHE A 42 -0.04 -3.18 13.85
C PHE A 42 -0.52 -1.83 14.40
N LEU A 43 -1.50 -1.85 15.32
CA LEU A 43 -2.02 -0.63 15.94
C LEU A 43 -0.92 0.13 16.70
N ASN A 44 -0.04 -0.58 17.41
CA ASN A 44 1.11 0.01 18.09
C ASN A 44 2.07 0.74 17.14
N ILE A 45 2.25 0.25 15.91
CA ILE A 45 3.06 0.96 14.90
C ILE A 45 2.39 2.28 14.53
N VAL A 46 1.09 2.26 14.24
CA VAL A 46 0.35 3.48 13.87
C VAL A 46 0.32 4.48 15.03
N GLN A 47 0.12 4.01 16.26
CA GLN A 47 0.14 4.84 17.46
C GLN A 47 1.54 5.39 17.80
N GLY A 48 2.58 4.77 17.26
CA GLY A 48 3.96 5.23 17.42
C GLY A 48 4.32 6.45 16.58
N PHE A 49 3.49 6.85 15.61
CA PHE A 49 3.80 8.03 14.81
C PHE A 49 3.84 9.30 15.65
N ASP A 50 4.81 10.16 15.36
CA ASP A 50 4.96 11.51 15.94
C ASP A 50 3.94 12.47 15.29
N TYR A 51 2.66 12.10 15.35
CA TYR A 51 1.54 12.79 14.71
C TYR A 51 0.29 12.71 15.60
N PRO A 52 -0.58 13.73 15.61
CA PRO A 52 -1.80 13.67 16.42
C PRO A 52 -2.72 12.55 15.96
N MET A 53 -2.98 11.57 16.83
CA MET A 53 -3.85 10.43 16.52
C MET A 53 -5.30 10.84 16.21
N SER A 54 -5.76 11.97 16.75
CA SER A 54 -7.08 12.53 16.43
C SER A 54 -7.19 13.06 14.99
N ASN A 55 -6.07 13.17 14.28
CA ASN A 55 -6.01 13.47 12.85
C ASN A 55 -5.88 12.20 11.98
N ILE A 56 -5.80 11.02 12.59
CA ILE A 56 -5.63 9.74 11.89
C ILE A 56 -6.93 8.93 11.95
N ASN A 57 -7.39 8.50 10.78
CA ASN A 57 -8.42 7.48 10.62
C ASN A 57 -7.78 6.18 10.14
N LEU A 58 -8.41 5.05 10.44
CA LEU A 58 -7.92 3.72 10.07
C LEU A 58 -8.95 2.97 9.24
N GLY A 59 -8.56 2.51 8.05
CA GLY A 59 -9.34 1.63 7.20
C GLY A 59 -8.67 0.26 7.08
N ILE A 60 -9.42 -0.80 7.32
CA ILE A 60 -8.92 -2.18 7.30
C ILE A 60 -9.85 -3.04 6.44
N LEU A 61 -9.27 -3.81 5.53
CA LEU A 61 -10.00 -4.85 4.81
C LEU A 61 -9.50 -6.22 5.23
N ALA A 62 -10.37 -7.01 5.85
CA ALA A 62 -10.15 -8.40 6.20
C ALA A 62 -10.77 -9.34 5.15
N SER A 63 -10.01 -10.32 4.65
CA SER A 63 -10.54 -11.35 3.73
C SER A 63 -11.00 -12.63 4.43
N ASP A 64 -10.75 -12.74 5.74
CA ASP A 64 -11.15 -13.86 6.59
C ASP A 64 -12.12 -13.37 7.69
N LYS A 65 -13.16 -14.16 7.92
CA LYS A 65 -14.24 -13.80 8.84
C LYS A 65 -13.84 -13.92 10.30
N VAL A 66 -12.97 -14.87 10.64
CA VAL A 66 -12.47 -15.04 12.02
C VAL A 66 -11.60 -13.83 12.36
N GLU A 67 -10.70 -13.45 11.46
CA GLU A 67 -9.82 -12.30 11.65
C GLU A 67 -10.61 -10.99 11.68
N PHE A 68 -11.58 -10.79 10.78
CA PHE A 68 -12.50 -9.64 10.84
C PHE A 68 -13.17 -9.50 12.22
N LYS A 69 -13.68 -10.61 12.76
CA LYS A 69 -14.33 -10.60 14.07
C LYS A 69 -13.33 -10.30 15.19
N ALA A 70 -12.12 -10.85 15.12
CA ALA A 70 -11.07 -10.58 16.11
C ALA A 70 -10.68 -9.10 16.15
N ILE A 71 -10.50 -8.46 15.00
CA ILE A 71 -10.22 -7.02 14.89
C ILE A 71 -11.39 -6.20 15.46
N ALA A 72 -12.62 -6.50 15.04
CA ALA A 72 -13.81 -5.77 15.51
C ALA A 72 -14.01 -5.89 17.02
N ASP A 73 -13.80 -7.09 17.58
CA ASP A 73 -13.93 -7.31 19.02
C ASP A 73 -12.82 -6.65 19.82
N TYR A 74 -11.58 -6.63 19.29
CA TYR A 74 -10.49 -5.86 19.88
C TYR A 74 -10.85 -4.36 19.94
N ILE A 75 -11.34 -3.77 18.86
CA ILE A 75 -11.70 -2.34 18.82
C ILE A 75 -12.84 -2.03 19.80
N LYS A 76 -13.85 -2.89 19.93
CA LYS A 76 -14.94 -2.70 20.92
C LYS A 76 -14.46 -2.73 22.36
N GLN A 77 -13.36 -3.43 22.63
CA GLN A 77 -12.77 -3.54 23.96
C GLN A 77 -11.78 -2.41 24.26
N LEU A 78 -11.39 -1.60 23.27
CA LEU A 78 -10.60 -0.40 23.50
C LEU A 78 -11.46 0.62 24.25
N PRO A 79 -11.05 1.07 25.46
CA PRO A 79 -11.76 2.13 26.15
C PRO A 79 -11.79 3.43 25.31
N ASP A 80 -12.91 4.15 25.29
CA ASP A 80 -13.06 5.37 24.48
C ASP A 80 -12.04 6.45 24.85
N ASP A 81 -11.65 6.54 26.12
CA ASP A 81 -10.61 7.43 26.63
C ASP A 81 -9.19 7.00 26.23
N LYS A 82 -9.03 5.75 25.77
CA LYS A 82 -7.76 5.17 25.33
C LYS A 82 -7.67 4.93 23.84
N ASN A 83 -8.77 5.03 23.08
CA ASN A 83 -8.74 4.88 21.63
C ASN A 83 -8.40 6.22 20.99
N PRO A 84 -7.16 6.41 20.51
CA PRO A 84 -6.72 7.74 20.12
C PRO A 84 -7.15 8.10 18.70
N PHE A 85 -7.73 7.15 17.95
CA PHE A 85 -8.21 7.34 16.58
C PHE A 85 -9.58 7.97 16.54
N ARG A 86 -9.79 8.87 15.58
CA ARG A 86 -11.09 9.49 15.34
C ARG A 86 -12.09 8.50 14.76
N GLN A 87 -11.68 7.75 13.73
CA GLN A 87 -12.53 6.76 13.07
C GLN A 87 -11.75 5.50 12.72
N ILE A 88 -12.40 4.34 12.90
CA ILE A 88 -11.90 3.05 12.41
C ILE A 88 -13.01 2.37 11.62
N HIS A 89 -12.70 1.94 10.40
CA HIS A 89 -13.62 1.24 9.51
C HIS A 89 -13.00 -0.09 9.08
N VAL A 90 -13.64 -1.19 9.47
CA VAL A 90 -13.23 -2.55 9.13
C VAL A 90 -14.24 -3.17 8.17
N ILE A 91 -13.76 -3.74 7.07
CA ILE A 91 -14.59 -4.35 6.02
C ILE A 91 -14.22 -5.82 5.84
N LEU A 92 -15.22 -6.70 5.80
CA LEU A 92 -15.07 -8.11 5.47
C LEU A 92 -15.30 -8.35 3.98
N ARG A 93 -14.37 -9.01 3.31
CA ARG A 93 -14.47 -9.35 1.89
C ARG A 93 -13.90 -10.73 1.54
N GLU A 94 -14.68 -11.77 1.82
CA GLU A 94 -14.30 -13.18 1.61
C GLU A 94 -14.19 -13.60 0.13
N LYS A 95 -15.04 -13.02 -0.74
CA LYS A 95 -15.21 -13.50 -2.13
C LYS A 95 -13.98 -13.33 -3.01
N ASP A 96 -13.09 -12.44 -2.64
CA ASP A 96 -11.88 -12.12 -3.40
C ASP A 96 -10.64 -12.88 -2.86
N ALA A 97 -10.74 -13.68 -1.80
CA ALA A 97 -9.62 -14.42 -1.18
C ALA A 97 -9.08 -15.63 -1.99
N ARG A 98 -9.60 -15.89 -3.19
CA ARG A 98 -9.49 -17.18 -3.90
C ARG A 98 -8.16 -17.46 -4.64
N ILE A 99 -7.03 -16.92 -4.18
CA ILE A 99 -5.72 -17.37 -4.69
C ILE A 99 -5.11 -18.29 -3.64
N SER A 100 -5.05 -19.59 -3.96
CA SER A 100 -4.49 -20.57 -3.04
C SER A 100 -3.01 -20.28 -2.79
N ARG A 101 -2.54 -20.50 -1.56
CA ARG A 101 -1.12 -20.34 -1.21
C ARG A 101 -0.21 -21.30 -1.99
N ALA A 102 -0.76 -22.41 -2.51
CA ALA A 102 -0.03 -23.42 -3.27
C ALA A 102 0.38 -22.93 -4.67
N ASP A 103 -0.29 -21.91 -5.21
CA ASP A 103 -0.05 -21.41 -6.58
C ASP A 103 1.11 -20.40 -6.66
N ARG A 104 1.79 -20.09 -5.54
CA ARG A 104 2.83 -19.04 -5.39
C ARG A 104 4.08 -19.19 -6.29
N LYS A 105 4.22 -20.26 -7.08
CA LYS A 105 5.43 -20.57 -7.87
C LYS A 105 5.29 -20.39 -9.39
N ALA A 106 4.12 -20.02 -9.91
CA ALA A 106 3.91 -19.80 -11.36
C ALA A 106 3.84 -18.29 -11.71
N GLU A 107 4.42 -17.85 -12.82
CA GLU A 107 4.39 -16.43 -13.23
C GLU A 107 2.97 -15.87 -13.41
N ASN A 108 2.04 -16.70 -13.92
CA ASN A 108 0.61 -16.40 -13.97
C ASN A 108 0.04 -16.02 -12.59
N SER A 109 0.53 -16.65 -11.52
CA SER A 109 0.04 -16.39 -10.17
C SER A 109 0.55 -15.06 -9.61
N GLN A 110 1.70 -14.54 -10.05
CA GLN A 110 2.15 -13.21 -9.65
C GLN A 110 1.26 -12.13 -10.25
N ARG A 111 0.95 -12.21 -11.55
CA ARG A 111 0.01 -11.27 -12.21
C ARG A 111 -1.33 -11.28 -11.47
N ASP A 112 -1.96 -12.44 -11.33
CA ASP A 112 -3.29 -12.54 -10.75
C ASP A 112 -3.31 -12.13 -9.26
N ARG A 113 -2.23 -12.40 -8.51
CA ARG A 113 -2.05 -11.89 -7.14
C ARG A 113 -2.01 -10.37 -7.10
N ARG A 114 -1.23 -9.73 -7.98
CA ARG A 114 -1.14 -8.26 -8.02
C ARG A 114 -2.44 -7.62 -8.47
N ARG A 115 -3.16 -8.23 -9.41
CA ARG A 115 -4.53 -7.82 -9.80
C ARG A 115 -5.47 -7.87 -8.60
N LEU A 116 -5.45 -8.97 -7.86
CA LEU A 116 -6.29 -9.13 -6.68
C LEU A 116 -5.97 -8.07 -5.63
N ILE A 117 -4.69 -7.86 -5.31
CA ILE A 117 -4.26 -6.85 -4.34
C ILE A 117 -4.72 -5.45 -4.80
N ALA A 118 -4.51 -5.09 -6.07
CA ALA A 118 -4.96 -3.80 -6.60
C ALA A 118 -6.48 -3.62 -6.46
N ARG A 119 -7.28 -4.66 -6.76
CA ARG A 119 -8.74 -4.63 -6.57
C ARG A 119 -9.12 -4.43 -5.11
N LEU A 120 -8.45 -5.11 -4.17
CA LEU A 120 -8.72 -5.00 -2.74
C LEU A 120 -8.30 -3.63 -2.18
N ARG A 121 -7.13 -3.10 -2.58
CA ARG A 121 -6.68 -1.75 -2.22
C ARG A 121 -7.66 -0.70 -2.73
N ASN A 122 -8.03 -0.76 -4.01
CA ASN A 122 -9.01 0.18 -4.57
C ASN A 122 -10.36 0.07 -3.86
N TYR A 123 -10.84 -1.15 -3.58
CA TYR A 123 -12.09 -1.33 -2.86
C TYR A 123 -12.04 -0.72 -1.46
N LEU A 124 -10.96 -0.99 -0.70
CA LEU A 124 -10.77 -0.39 0.62
C LEU A 124 -10.73 1.14 0.53
N LEU A 125 -9.89 1.69 -0.36
CA LEU A 125 -9.76 3.13 -0.58
C LEU A 125 -11.12 3.78 -0.86
N TYR A 126 -11.84 3.32 -1.87
CA TYR A 126 -13.11 3.93 -2.30
C TYR A 126 -14.24 3.74 -1.30
N THR A 127 -14.14 2.77 -0.40
CA THR A 127 -15.15 2.55 0.65
C THR A 127 -14.87 3.38 1.90
N THR A 128 -13.61 3.71 2.18
CA THR A 128 -13.18 4.35 3.45
C THR A 128 -12.80 5.80 3.32
N MET A 129 -12.19 6.21 2.20
CA MET A 129 -11.71 7.57 1.99
C MET A 129 -12.88 8.54 1.85
N ARG A 130 -12.81 9.64 2.59
CA ARG A 130 -13.81 10.71 2.61
C ARG A 130 -13.14 12.01 2.27
N ASP A 131 -12.84 12.84 3.26
CA ASP A 131 -12.29 14.18 3.16
C ASP A 131 -10.83 14.26 3.60
N GLU A 132 -10.16 13.13 3.85
CA GLU A 132 -8.79 13.11 4.36
C GLU A 132 -7.79 13.74 3.38
N ASP A 133 -6.89 14.58 3.89
CA ASP A 133 -5.88 15.29 3.10
C ASP A 133 -4.86 14.35 2.45
N SER A 134 -4.64 13.18 3.06
CA SER A 134 -3.70 12.17 2.57
C SER A 134 -4.09 10.75 2.99
N VAL A 135 -3.52 9.78 2.27
CA VAL A 135 -3.68 8.35 2.52
C VAL A 135 -2.29 7.74 2.74
N LEU A 136 -2.14 6.96 3.81
CA LEU A 136 -0.93 6.18 4.09
C LEU A 136 -1.25 4.69 4.06
N TRP A 137 -0.74 4.00 3.06
CA TRP A 137 -0.80 2.54 2.96
C TRP A 137 0.33 1.94 3.80
N ILE A 138 -0.01 0.95 4.63
CA ILE A 138 0.96 0.14 5.37
C ILE A 138 0.53 -1.33 5.24
N ASP A 139 1.39 -2.17 4.66
CA ASP A 139 1.13 -3.61 4.61
C ASP A 139 1.08 -4.19 6.05
N SER A 140 0.24 -5.20 6.26
CA SER A 140 -0.08 -5.69 7.62
C SER A 140 1.07 -6.43 8.31
N ASP A 141 2.04 -6.92 7.55
CA ASP A 141 3.23 -7.64 8.00
C ASP A 141 4.43 -6.71 8.31
N MET A 142 4.24 -5.39 8.25
CA MET A 142 5.25 -4.42 8.66
C MET A 142 5.44 -4.47 10.17
N ILE A 143 6.69 -4.67 10.64
CA ILE A 143 7.06 -4.76 12.07
C ILE A 143 7.65 -3.46 12.61
N ARG A 144 8.18 -2.60 11.73
CA ARG A 144 8.74 -1.30 12.11
C ARG A 144 8.56 -0.29 10.98
N VAL A 145 8.04 0.88 11.32
CA VAL A 145 7.98 2.07 10.47
C VAL A 145 8.53 3.23 11.31
N PRO A 146 9.41 4.10 10.80
CA PRO A 146 9.93 5.22 11.58
C PRO A 146 8.81 6.15 12.08
N ASN A 147 8.87 6.52 13.36
CA ASN A 147 7.82 7.33 14.02
C ASN A 147 7.63 8.71 13.37
N ASP A 148 8.73 9.31 12.92
CA ASP A 148 8.76 10.63 12.28
C ASP A 148 8.33 10.61 10.80
N LEU A 149 8.11 9.41 10.22
CA LEU A 149 7.94 9.22 8.78
C LEU A 149 6.75 10.01 8.24
N LEU A 150 5.60 9.90 8.91
CA LEU A 150 4.36 10.53 8.46
C LEU A 150 4.50 12.05 8.43
N GLY A 151 5.10 12.64 9.46
CA GLY A 151 5.38 14.08 9.51
C GLY A 151 6.28 14.53 8.36
N ARG A 152 7.39 13.83 8.14
CA ARG A 152 8.32 14.15 7.03
C ARG A 152 7.68 14.00 5.66
N MET A 153 6.84 12.99 5.45
CA MET A 153 6.08 12.82 4.20
C MET A 153 5.13 13.99 3.95
N ILE A 154 4.33 14.38 4.95
CA ILE A 154 3.39 15.51 4.87
C ILE A 154 4.14 16.83 4.62
N ASP A 155 5.16 17.11 5.42
CA ASP A 155 5.91 18.38 5.38
C ASP A 155 6.70 18.55 4.07
N SER A 156 7.00 17.45 3.36
CA SER A 156 7.68 17.49 2.07
C SER A 156 6.86 18.12 0.93
N GLY A 157 5.53 18.15 1.07
CA GLY A 157 4.61 18.60 0.02
C GLY A 157 4.60 17.74 -1.25
N LYS A 158 5.18 16.53 -1.22
CA LYS A 158 5.27 15.63 -2.38
C LYS A 158 4.02 14.78 -2.55
N ASP A 159 3.74 14.38 -3.79
CA ASP A 159 2.45 13.79 -4.18
C ASP A 159 2.32 12.32 -3.78
N VAL A 160 3.32 11.51 -4.11
CA VAL A 160 3.36 10.07 -3.88
C VAL A 160 4.74 9.68 -3.34
N ILE A 161 4.82 9.05 -2.17
CA ILE A 161 6.08 8.78 -1.48
C ILE A 161 6.10 7.36 -0.94
N THR A 162 7.18 6.62 -1.20
CA THR A 162 7.40 5.28 -0.63
C THR A 162 8.73 5.19 0.11
N THR A 163 8.89 4.20 0.99
CA THR A 163 10.12 3.96 1.76
C THR A 163 10.99 2.89 1.11
N ALA A 164 12.22 2.75 1.62
CA ALA A 164 12.97 1.52 1.42
C ALA A 164 12.50 0.48 2.46
N THR A 165 12.22 -0.75 2.03
CA THR A 165 11.71 -1.80 2.94
C THR A 165 12.62 -3.02 2.93
N ARG A 166 13.01 -3.48 4.12
CA ARG A 166 13.84 -4.68 4.32
C ARG A 166 13.13 -5.77 5.11
N SER A 167 13.58 -7.00 4.97
CA SER A 167 13.13 -8.12 5.79
C SER A 167 13.86 -8.11 7.13
N GLY A 168 13.17 -7.72 8.21
CA GLY A 168 13.77 -7.60 9.54
C GLY A 168 14.95 -6.64 9.62
N PRO A 169 15.63 -6.56 10.78
CA PRO A 169 16.74 -5.64 11.00
C PRO A 169 18.03 -6.06 10.29
N SER A 170 18.16 -7.33 9.90
CA SER A 170 19.39 -7.90 9.33
C SER A 170 19.22 -8.48 7.93
N GLY A 171 17.99 -8.55 7.40
CA GLY A 171 17.74 -9.07 6.06
C GLY A 171 17.89 -8.02 4.96
N GLY A 172 17.78 -8.51 3.72
CA GLY A 172 17.89 -7.69 2.52
C GLY A 172 16.67 -6.81 2.25
N PHE A 173 16.83 -5.83 1.36
CA PHE A 173 15.72 -5.03 0.85
C PHE A 173 14.81 -5.87 -0.05
N ILE A 174 13.50 -5.79 0.19
CA ILE A 174 12.50 -6.67 -0.44
C ILE A 174 11.52 -5.95 -1.38
N ASP A 175 11.31 -4.64 -1.20
CA ASP A 175 10.39 -3.89 -2.06
C ASP A 175 11.10 -3.45 -3.34
N LEU A 176 11.10 -4.35 -4.32
CA LEU A 176 11.70 -4.14 -5.64
C LEU A 176 10.71 -3.54 -6.65
N ASN A 177 9.55 -3.03 -6.20
CA ASN A 177 8.62 -2.28 -7.06
C ASN A 177 8.89 -0.77 -7.03
N ALA A 178 9.69 -0.31 -6.06
CA ALA A 178 10.08 1.10 -5.91
C ALA A 178 11.42 1.38 -6.61
N TRP A 179 11.38 2.02 -7.78
CA TRP A 179 12.55 2.16 -8.61
C TRP A 179 12.50 3.34 -9.60
N VAL A 180 13.67 3.69 -10.12
CA VAL A 180 13.89 4.66 -11.22
C VAL A 180 14.74 4.02 -12.32
N GLY A 181 14.47 4.35 -13.58
CA GLY A 181 15.25 3.90 -14.74
C GLY A 181 14.43 3.16 -15.80
N GLU A 182 15.01 2.12 -16.39
CA GLU A 182 14.37 1.38 -17.48
C GLU A 182 14.24 -0.11 -17.19
N ARG A 183 13.08 -0.68 -17.52
CA ARG A 183 12.86 -2.13 -17.62
C ARG A 183 12.90 -2.62 -19.07
N LYS A 184 13.08 -3.93 -19.23
CA LYS A 184 13.00 -4.60 -20.52
C LYS A 184 11.59 -4.44 -21.11
N LYS A 185 11.54 -4.20 -22.42
CA LYS A 185 10.29 -4.13 -23.20
C LYS A 185 10.18 -5.39 -24.06
N PRO A 186 8.96 -5.86 -24.37
CA PRO A 186 8.78 -6.99 -25.27
C PRO A 186 9.27 -6.65 -26.68
N ASN A 187 9.87 -7.63 -27.36
CA ASN A 187 10.08 -7.56 -28.82
C ASN A 187 8.76 -7.85 -29.57
N ALA A 188 8.78 -7.79 -30.90
CA ALA A 188 7.55 -7.98 -31.71
C ALA A 188 6.88 -9.35 -31.51
N GLU A 189 7.65 -10.43 -31.33
CA GLU A 189 7.12 -11.78 -31.11
C GLU A 189 6.49 -11.91 -29.72
N GLN A 190 7.17 -11.38 -28.70
CA GLN A 190 6.66 -11.32 -27.33
C GLN A 190 5.41 -10.45 -27.25
N GLN A 191 5.38 -9.33 -27.99
CA GLN A 191 4.22 -8.46 -28.08
C GLN A 191 3.02 -9.21 -28.69
N ALA A 192 3.22 -9.92 -29.81
CA ALA A 192 2.17 -10.75 -30.41
C ALA A 192 1.66 -11.85 -29.45
N THR A 193 2.53 -12.38 -28.59
CA THR A 193 2.16 -13.34 -27.53
C THR A 193 1.29 -12.69 -26.45
N ILE A 194 1.63 -11.48 -26.00
CA ILE A 194 0.86 -10.72 -25.00
C ILE A 194 -0.53 -10.37 -25.52
N GLU A 195 -0.64 -9.97 -26.80
CA GLU A 195 -1.91 -9.66 -27.45
C GLU A 195 -2.88 -10.85 -27.51
N GLN A 196 -2.35 -12.08 -27.42
CA GLN A 196 -3.11 -13.32 -27.35
C GLN A 196 -3.31 -13.84 -25.91
N GLY A 197 -2.94 -13.04 -24.89
CA GLY A 197 -3.12 -13.35 -23.48
C GLY A 197 -1.89 -13.98 -22.79
N GLY A 198 -0.77 -14.09 -23.49
CA GLY A 198 0.50 -14.53 -22.91
C GLY A 198 1.07 -13.54 -21.89
N ILE A 199 2.09 -13.98 -21.14
CA ILE A 199 2.74 -13.17 -20.11
C ILE A 199 4.13 -12.76 -20.55
N PHE A 200 4.47 -11.51 -20.24
CA PHE A 200 5.82 -10.98 -20.24
C PHE A 200 6.12 -10.43 -18.84
N VAL A 201 7.24 -10.84 -18.25
CA VAL A 201 7.71 -10.27 -16.98
C VAL A 201 8.85 -9.31 -17.28
N PRO A 202 8.64 -7.99 -17.14
CA PRO A 202 9.66 -6.99 -17.43
C PRO A 202 10.77 -7.08 -16.38
N GLY A 203 11.91 -7.64 -16.77
CA GLY A 203 13.13 -7.62 -15.95
C GLY A 203 13.79 -6.23 -15.96
N PRO A 204 14.69 -5.94 -14.99
CA PRO A 204 15.45 -4.70 -14.98
C PRO A 204 16.36 -4.61 -16.23
N LYS A 205 16.54 -3.40 -16.76
CA LYS A 205 17.53 -3.08 -17.80
C LYS A 205 18.59 -2.13 -17.24
N SER A 206 18.16 -0.99 -16.70
CA SER A 206 19.01 -0.01 -16.03
C SER A 206 18.23 0.62 -14.89
N VAL A 207 17.91 -0.20 -13.90
CA VAL A 207 17.06 0.16 -12.75
C VAL A 207 17.94 0.44 -11.54
N LYS A 208 17.57 1.46 -10.75
CA LYS A 208 18.03 1.64 -9.37
C LYS A 208 16.83 1.60 -8.44
N PHE A 209 16.89 0.78 -7.40
CA PHE A 209 15.85 0.70 -6.38
C PHE A 209 16.02 1.78 -5.32
N THR A 210 14.95 2.09 -4.58
CA THR A 210 14.96 3.16 -3.55
C THR A 210 16.15 3.09 -2.60
N HIS A 211 16.53 1.89 -2.15
CA HIS A 211 17.65 1.70 -1.21
C HIS A 211 19.04 2.00 -1.82
N GLU A 212 19.16 2.04 -3.15
CA GLU A 212 20.39 2.36 -3.87
C GLU A 212 20.53 3.87 -4.15
N LEU A 213 19.49 4.66 -3.83
CA LEU A 213 19.41 6.10 -4.13
C LEU A 213 19.81 6.99 -2.94
N GLN A 214 20.55 6.45 -1.96
CA GLN A 214 20.96 7.20 -0.76
C GLN A 214 21.78 8.47 -1.07
N GLY A 215 22.46 8.52 -2.22
CA GLY A 215 23.18 9.70 -2.70
C GLY A 215 22.30 10.83 -3.24
N GLU A 216 21.00 10.60 -3.46
CA GLU A 216 20.07 11.58 -4.04
C GLU A 216 19.39 12.48 -2.99
N GLY A 217 19.80 12.37 -1.72
CA GLY A 217 19.23 13.12 -0.59
C GLY A 217 18.08 12.39 0.12
N GLU A 218 17.24 13.14 0.83
CA GLU A 218 16.12 12.56 1.59
C GLU A 218 15.04 11.97 0.68
N PHE A 219 14.79 12.61 -0.46
CA PHE A 219 13.77 12.20 -1.42
C PHE A 219 14.37 12.05 -2.82
N ALA A 220 14.32 10.83 -3.36
CA ALA A 220 14.74 10.54 -4.73
C ALA A 220 13.51 10.43 -5.64
N LYS A 221 13.56 10.99 -6.85
CA LYS A 221 12.47 10.83 -7.82
C LYS A 221 12.43 9.39 -8.35
N LEU A 222 11.24 8.81 -8.46
CA LEU A 222 11.01 7.44 -8.95
C LEU A 222 10.11 7.42 -10.19
N ASP A 223 10.27 6.38 -11.01
CA ASP A 223 9.35 6.04 -12.10
C ASP A 223 8.27 5.04 -11.64
N SER A 224 8.52 4.37 -10.52
CA SER A 224 7.65 3.35 -9.95
C SER A 224 7.77 3.33 -8.43
N VAL A 225 6.67 3.04 -7.73
CA VAL A 225 6.63 2.99 -6.26
C VAL A 225 6.23 1.61 -5.76
N GLY A 226 6.69 1.30 -4.55
CA GLY A 226 6.28 0.13 -3.80
C GLY A 226 5.02 0.39 -2.98
N GLY A 227 4.44 -0.69 -2.47
CA GLY A 227 3.19 -0.67 -1.72
C GLY A 227 3.33 -0.99 -0.23
N THR A 228 4.55 -1.29 0.23
CA THR A 228 4.80 -1.73 1.62
C THR A 228 4.53 -0.63 2.64
N VAL A 229 5.08 0.56 2.38
CA VAL A 229 4.66 1.83 2.98
C VAL A 229 4.56 2.85 1.86
N LEU A 230 3.35 3.37 1.61
CA LEU A 230 3.07 4.26 0.50
C LEU A 230 2.13 5.39 0.92
N PHE A 231 2.66 6.61 0.93
CA PHE A 231 1.91 7.84 1.12
C PHE A 231 1.43 8.39 -0.23
N VAL A 232 0.18 8.83 -0.27
CA VAL A 232 -0.44 9.47 -1.44
C VAL A 232 -1.25 10.66 -0.95
N ARG A 233 -1.04 11.86 -1.53
CA ARG A 233 -1.90 13.01 -1.26
C ARG A 233 -3.34 12.70 -1.68
N GLY A 234 -4.31 13.12 -0.87
CA GLY A 234 -5.71 12.78 -1.09
C GLY A 234 -6.24 13.28 -2.43
N GLU A 235 -5.78 14.45 -2.88
CA GLU A 235 -6.15 15.00 -4.20
C GLU A 235 -5.75 14.08 -5.37
N VAL A 236 -4.61 13.38 -5.27
CA VAL A 236 -4.13 12.46 -6.31
C VAL A 236 -5.15 11.34 -6.51
N HIS A 237 -5.66 10.77 -5.42
CA HIS A 237 -6.72 9.76 -5.48
C HIS A 237 -8.06 10.35 -5.98
N ARG A 238 -8.42 11.58 -5.57
CA ARG A 238 -9.66 12.23 -6.01
C ARG A 238 -9.66 12.57 -7.51
N GLU A 239 -8.49 12.77 -8.11
CA GLU A 239 -8.35 12.98 -9.56
C GLU A 239 -8.32 11.67 -10.36
N GLY A 240 -8.52 10.52 -9.70
CA GLY A 240 -8.72 9.23 -10.35
C GLY A 240 -7.49 8.32 -10.38
N VAL A 241 -6.39 8.70 -9.72
CA VAL A 241 -5.21 7.84 -9.58
C VAL A 241 -5.51 6.74 -8.56
N ALA A 242 -5.32 5.48 -8.93
CA ALA A 242 -5.54 4.32 -8.06
C ALA A 242 -4.59 3.16 -8.45
N PHE A 243 -4.61 2.07 -7.70
CA PHE A 243 -3.82 0.88 -8.04
C PHE A 243 -4.35 0.27 -9.32
N THR A 244 -3.53 0.15 -10.36
CA THR A 244 -4.02 -0.39 -11.63
C THR A 244 -4.29 -1.88 -11.49
N THR A 245 -5.48 -2.31 -11.90
CA THR A 245 -5.88 -3.73 -11.79
C THR A 245 -5.36 -4.58 -12.94
N ASN A 246 -4.66 -3.96 -13.88
CA ASN A 246 -4.06 -4.58 -15.05
C ASN A 246 -2.73 -3.87 -15.36
N TYR A 247 -1.84 -4.51 -16.11
CA TYR A 247 -0.69 -3.85 -16.73
C TYR A 247 -1.19 -2.79 -17.72
N VAL A 248 -0.91 -1.52 -17.44
CA VAL A 248 -1.38 -0.40 -18.27
C VAL A 248 -0.34 0.07 -19.29
N ILE A 249 0.92 -0.27 -19.11
CA ILE A 249 2.01 0.13 -20.03
C ILE A 249 2.02 -0.83 -21.22
N GLY A 250 1.87 -0.27 -22.42
CA GLY A 250 1.77 -1.05 -23.67
C GLY A 250 0.41 -1.71 -23.88
N ALA A 251 -0.61 -1.35 -23.09
CA ALA A 251 -1.96 -1.88 -23.25
C ALA A 251 -2.64 -1.35 -24.53
N GLY A 252 -3.51 -2.18 -25.11
CA GLY A 252 -4.38 -1.81 -26.23
C GLY A 252 -5.86 -2.00 -25.87
N TRP A 253 -6.75 -1.69 -26.81
CA TRP A 253 -8.20 -1.83 -26.59
C TRP A 253 -8.68 -3.27 -26.33
N LYS A 254 -7.91 -4.27 -26.77
CA LYS A 254 -8.30 -5.69 -26.74
C LYS A 254 -7.41 -6.55 -25.85
N TYR A 255 -6.31 -5.99 -25.34
CA TYR A 255 -5.31 -6.74 -24.60
C TYR A 255 -4.70 -5.86 -23.51
N GLU A 256 -4.38 -6.48 -22.39
CA GLU A 256 -3.63 -5.86 -21.31
C GLU A 256 -2.18 -5.59 -21.75
N GLY A 257 -1.53 -4.60 -21.15
CA GLY A 257 -0.13 -4.29 -21.39
C GLY A 257 0.83 -5.32 -20.79
N TYR A 258 2.10 -4.93 -20.73
CA TYR A 258 3.19 -5.79 -20.27
C TYR A 258 3.84 -5.28 -18.98
N ASP A 259 3.49 -4.07 -18.54
CA ASP A 259 4.06 -3.45 -17.36
C ASP A 259 3.10 -2.46 -16.66
N GLY A 260 3.44 -2.01 -15.45
CA GLY A 260 2.67 -1.02 -14.68
C GLY A 260 1.37 -1.58 -14.11
N ILE A 261 1.46 -2.63 -13.30
CA ILE A 261 0.32 -3.13 -12.51
C ILE A 261 0.39 -2.61 -11.07
N GLU A 262 -0.75 -2.49 -10.42
CA GLU A 262 -0.89 -2.20 -9.01
C GLU A 262 -0.21 -0.87 -8.62
N SER A 263 0.81 -0.87 -7.76
CA SER A 263 1.49 0.35 -7.25
C SER A 263 2.38 1.00 -8.31
N GLU A 264 2.97 0.19 -9.19
CA GLU A 264 3.79 0.69 -10.30
C GLU A 264 2.91 1.43 -11.32
N GLY A 265 1.74 0.86 -11.62
CA GLY A 265 0.77 1.51 -12.50
C GLY A 265 0.11 2.74 -11.88
N LEU A 266 -0.06 2.77 -10.55
CA LEU A 266 -0.48 3.98 -9.83
C LEU A 266 0.47 5.14 -10.13
N CYS A 267 1.78 4.91 -9.98
CA CYS A 267 2.78 5.94 -10.26
C CYS A 267 2.79 6.37 -11.74
N TYR A 268 2.70 5.39 -12.65
CA TYR A 268 2.63 5.67 -14.09
C TYR A 268 1.43 6.54 -14.47
N VAL A 269 0.23 6.25 -13.93
CA VAL A 269 -0.98 7.04 -14.17
C VAL A 269 -0.88 8.42 -13.55
N ALA A 270 -0.35 8.53 -12.32
CA ALA A 270 -0.15 9.81 -11.64
C ALA A 270 0.69 10.78 -12.49
N GLY A 271 1.71 10.27 -13.19
CA GLY A 271 2.56 11.06 -14.08
C GLY A 271 1.81 11.77 -15.22
N PHE A 272 0.75 11.17 -15.77
CA PHE A 272 -0.06 11.82 -16.81
C PHE A 272 -0.84 13.03 -16.30
N LEU A 273 -1.13 13.08 -15.01
CA LEU A 273 -1.81 14.20 -14.36
C LEU A 273 -0.82 15.25 -13.83
N GLY A 274 0.49 15.03 -14.01
CA GLY A 274 1.55 15.96 -13.57
C GLY A 274 2.09 15.71 -12.16
N TYR A 275 1.55 14.72 -11.44
CA TYR A 275 2.05 14.31 -10.14
C TYR A 275 3.38 13.55 -10.25
N LYS A 276 4.16 13.58 -9.16
CA LYS A 276 5.50 12.96 -9.10
C LYS A 276 5.57 11.93 -7.99
N CYS A 277 6.25 10.83 -8.29
CA CYS A 277 6.57 9.79 -7.33
C CYS A 277 7.97 9.94 -6.77
N TRP A 278 8.11 9.57 -5.49
CA TRP A 278 9.33 9.74 -4.74
C TRP A 278 9.59 8.52 -3.86
N GLY A 279 10.87 8.23 -3.65
CA GLY A 279 11.36 7.29 -2.64
C GLY A 279 12.05 8.06 -1.54
N MET A 280 12.03 7.53 -0.32
CA MET A 280 12.84 7.99 0.81
C MET A 280 13.93 6.96 1.12
N PRO A 281 15.13 7.06 0.49
CA PRO A 281 16.18 6.04 0.57
C PRO A 281 16.71 5.77 1.99
N HIS A 282 16.63 6.79 2.86
CA HIS A 282 17.11 6.75 4.24
C HIS A 282 16.00 6.38 5.24
N ALA A 283 14.73 6.39 4.82
CA ALA A 283 13.62 5.93 5.63
C ALA A 283 13.47 4.42 5.43
N ILE A 284 14.06 3.64 6.33
CA ILE A 284 14.02 2.18 6.29
C ILE A 284 12.86 1.67 7.13
N ALA A 285 11.91 1.03 6.48
CA ALA A 285 10.85 0.25 7.12
C ALA A 285 11.21 -1.24 7.12
N GLU A 286 10.66 -2.00 8.06
CA GLU A 286 10.98 -3.42 8.26
C GLU A 286 9.72 -4.27 8.22
N HIS A 287 9.75 -5.30 7.38
CA HIS A 287 8.71 -6.33 7.25
C HIS A 287 9.11 -7.58 8.06
N SER A 288 8.14 -8.33 8.56
CA SER A 288 8.37 -9.54 9.35
C SER A 288 9.20 -10.57 8.60
N GLU A 289 10.24 -11.12 9.24
CA GLU A 289 10.93 -12.29 8.70
C GLU A 289 9.95 -13.48 8.78
N ASN A 290 9.57 -14.06 7.64
CA ASN A 290 8.78 -15.30 7.61
C ASN A 290 9.61 -16.50 8.08
#